data_AF-A0A1Q4ZEP5-F1
#
_entry.id   AF-A0A1Q4ZEP5-F1
#
_cell.length_a   1.000
_cell.length_b   1.000
_cell.length_c   1.000
_cell.angle_alpha   90.00
_cell.angle_beta   90.00
_cell.angle_gamma   90.00
#
_symmetry.space_group_name_H-M   'P 1'
#
loop_
_entity.id
_entity.type
_entity.pdbx_description
1 polymer ?
#
loop_
_entity_poly.entity_id
_entity_poly.type
_entity_poly.pdbx_seq_one_letter_code
_entity_poly.pdbx_strand_id
1 'polypeptide(L)'
;MSRARFAFAAHPDAIADLRELPDEIRALALLELQNLVHGSDDCLPLKGRLAGFHKVYVDPSVSYRMVIQFRPAPPTSNHKREIYLVAAGSRKDYAVYRTAHLRTGAHQDVETASAAEARVHAAQSRSPHAVDYPTAVPATAPAPAQPAALASRKAPQR
;
A
#
# COMPACT_ATOMS: atom_id res chain seq x y z
N MET A 1 1.54 9.66 -34.70
CA MET A 1 1.49 9.15 -33.32
C MET A 1 0.23 9.67 -32.66
N SER A 2 -0.59 8.80 -32.08
CA SER A 2 -1.80 9.19 -31.34
C SER A 2 -1.43 9.95 -30.07
N ARG A 3 -2.38 10.69 -29.48
CA ARG A 3 -2.17 11.37 -28.20
C ARG A 3 -1.96 10.34 -27.09
N ALA A 4 -0.99 10.56 -26.21
CA ALA A 4 -0.77 9.72 -25.02
C ALA A 4 -2.06 9.59 -24.20
N ARG A 5 -2.45 8.34 -23.91
CA ARG A 5 -3.68 8.03 -23.16
C ARG A 5 -3.45 8.10 -21.66
N PHE A 6 -2.23 7.78 -21.22
CA PHE A 6 -1.83 7.78 -19.82
C PHE A 6 -0.69 8.76 -19.58
N ALA A 7 -0.59 9.31 -18.37
CA ALA A 7 0.67 9.89 -17.91
C ALA A 7 1.67 8.77 -17.55
N PHE A 8 2.95 9.13 -17.44
CA PHE A 8 4.01 8.21 -17.01
C PHE A 8 4.62 8.70 -15.69
N ALA A 9 4.74 7.78 -14.75
CA ALA A 9 5.47 7.97 -13.50
C ALA A 9 6.28 6.70 -13.22
N ALA A 10 7.31 6.82 -12.39
CA ALA A 10 8.15 5.69 -12.03
C ALA A 10 8.59 5.78 -10.57
N HIS A 11 8.81 4.62 -9.96
CA HIS A 11 9.57 4.53 -8.72
C HIS A 11 10.99 5.02 -8.97
N PRO A 12 11.61 5.82 -8.07
CA PRO A 12 12.96 6.34 -8.27
C PRO A 12 13.96 5.22 -8.58
N ASP A 13 13.92 4.14 -7.80
CA ASP A 13 14.80 2.99 -8.03
C ASP A 13 14.46 2.22 -9.32
N ALA A 14 13.24 2.31 -9.86
CA ALA A 14 12.93 1.68 -11.15
C ALA A 14 13.60 2.39 -12.32
N ILE A 15 13.93 3.68 -12.18
CA ILE A 15 14.78 4.38 -13.16
C ILE A 15 16.20 3.85 -13.11
N ALA A 16 16.70 3.49 -11.91
CA ALA A 16 18.00 2.82 -11.77
C ALA A 16 17.97 1.43 -12.41
N ASP A 17 16.93 0.63 -12.16
CA ASP A 17 16.74 -0.68 -12.80
C ASP A 17 16.82 -0.58 -14.33
N LEU A 18 16.14 0.40 -14.93
CA LEU A 18 16.16 0.60 -16.39
C LEU A 18 17.58 0.90 -16.89
N ARG A 19 18.38 1.64 -16.13
CA ARG A 19 19.77 1.97 -16.49
C ARG A 19 20.70 0.77 -16.38
N GLU A 20 20.45 -0.14 -15.45
CA GLU A 20 21.22 -1.36 -15.25
C GLU A 20 20.92 -2.47 -16.28
N LEU A 21 19.81 -2.34 -17.03
CA LEU A 21 19.50 -3.26 -18.13
C LEU A 21 20.57 -3.19 -19.24
N PRO A 22 20.87 -4.32 -19.91
CA PRO A 22 21.66 -4.31 -21.13
C PRO A 22 21.06 -3.34 -22.16
N ASP A 23 21.92 -2.68 -22.94
CA ASP A 23 21.52 -1.57 -23.81
C ASP A 23 20.36 -1.90 -24.75
N GLU A 24 20.41 -3.07 -25.41
CA GLU A 24 19.34 -3.53 -26.30
C GLU A 24 18.02 -3.75 -25.55
N ILE A 25 18.09 -4.35 -24.36
CA ILE A 25 16.92 -4.61 -23.52
C ILE A 25 16.34 -3.30 -22.99
N ARG A 26 17.19 -2.33 -22.65
CA ARG A 26 16.77 -1.00 -22.23
C ARG A 26 16.03 -0.27 -23.36
N ALA A 27 16.53 -0.36 -24.59
CA ALA A 27 15.86 0.22 -25.76
C ALA A 27 14.47 -0.41 -25.98
N LEU A 28 14.37 -1.73 -25.91
CA LEU A 28 13.09 -2.44 -25.98
C LEU A 28 12.15 -2.03 -24.83
N ALA A 29 12.65 -1.93 -23.60
CA ALA A 29 11.84 -1.53 -22.44
C ALA A 29 11.25 -0.13 -22.64
N LEU A 30 12.03 0.82 -23.14
CA LEU A 30 11.56 2.18 -23.40
C LEU A 30 10.53 2.23 -24.54
N LEU A 31 10.70 1.40 -25.57
CA LEU A 31 9.71 1.24 -26.63
C LEU A 31 8.39 0.69 -26.08
N GLU A 32 8.44 -0.34 -25.26
CA GLU A 32 7.25 -0.90 -24.62
C GLU A 32 6.55 0.11 -23.69
N LEU A 33 7.32 0.88 -22.91
CA LEU A 33 6.76 1.96 -22.09
C LEU A 33 6.06 3.02 -22.94
N GLN A 34 6.64 3.37 -24.10
CA GLN A 34 6.00 4.29 -25.04
C GLN A 34 4.68 3.70 -25.55
N ASN A 35 4.66 2.43 -25.97
CA ASN A 35 3.44 1.76 -26.45
C ASN A 35 2.35 1.75 -25.38
N LEU A 36 2.72 1.39 -24.15
CA LEU A 36 1.81 1.35 -23.01
C LEU A 36 1.21 2.74 -22.70
N VAL A 37 2.01 3.80 -22.72
CA VAL A 37 1.53 5.19 -22.51
C VAL A 37 0.50 5.61 -23.57
N HIS A 38 0.63 5.12 -24.80
CA HIS A 38 -0.34 5.32 -25.87
C HIS A 38 -1.53 4.35 -25.81
N GLY A 39 -1.54 3.47 -24.80
CA GLY A 39 -2.61 2.54 -24.45
C GLY A 39 -2.63 1.28 -25.28
N SER A 40 -1.44 0.74 -25.60
CA SER A 40 -1.33 -0.69 -25.86
C SER A 40 -1.73 -1.49 -24.62
N ASP A 41 -2.33 -2.65 -24.84
CA ASP A 41 -2.75 -3.60 -23.81
C ASP A 41 -1.76 -4.78 -23.68
N ASP A 42 -0.51 -4.60 -24.12
CA ASP A 42 0.59 -5.59 -24.05
C ASP A 42 1.11 -5.80 -22.61
N CYS A 43 0.20 -5.97 -21.67
CA CYS A 43 0.49 -6.24 -20.27
C CYS A 43 -0.46 -7.30 -19.71
N LEU A 44 0.04 -8.09 -18.77
CA LEU A 44 -0.72 -9.18 -18.17
C LEU A 44 -0.89 -8.94 -16.67
N PRO A 45 -2.09 -9.10 -16.10
CA PRO A 45 -2.30 -8.87 -14.68
C PRO A 45 -1.53 -9.90 -13.84
N LEU A 46 -0.92 -9.42 -12.76
CA LEU A 46 -0.29 -10.24 -11.74
C LEU A 46 -1.31 -10.66 -10.68
N LYS A 47 -1.02 -11.77 -10.01
CA LYS A 47 -1.87 -12.39 -8.98
C LYS A 47 -1.12 -12.46 -7.64
N GLY A 48 -1.86 -12.75 -6.56
CA GLY A 48 -1.29 -12.92 -5.24
C GLY A 48 -0.80 -11.60 -4.63
N ARG A 49 0.42 -11.57 -4.09
CA ARG A 49 0.98 -10.38 -3.39
C ARG A 49 1.16 -9.15 -4.30
N LEU A 50 1.20 -9.36 -5.61
CA LEU A 50 1.27 -8.29 -6.62
C LEU A 50 -0.07 -8.14 -7.37
N ALA A 51 -1.19 -8.52 -6.76
CA ALA A 51 -2.50 -8.23 -7.33
C ALA A 51 -2.68 -6.71 -7.55
N GLY A 52 -3.23 -6.34 -8.71
CA GLY A 52 -3.36 -4.93 -9.13
C GLY A 52 -2.16 -4.38 -9.91
N PHE A 53 -1.03 -5.12 -9.93
CA PHE A 53 0.11 -4.84 -10.80
C PHE A 53 0.01 -5.67 -12.09
N HIS A 54 0.73 -5.25 -13.12
CA HIS A 54 0.79 -5.93 -14.41
C HIS A 54 2.25 -6.21 -14.77
N LYS A 55 2.50 -7.35 -15.41
CA LYS A 55 3.80 -7.68 -16.01
C LYS A 55 3.79 -7.32 -17.49
N VAL A 56 4.92 -6.86 -17.97
CA VAL A 56 5.19 -6.56 -19.38
C VAL A 56 6.42 -7.38 -19.78
N TYR A 57 6.35 -8.07 -20.91
CA TYR A 57 7.53 -8.74 -21.47
C TYR A 57 8.33 -7.73 -22.26
N VAL A 58 9.62 -7.62 -21.99
CA VAL A 58 10.48 -6.63 -22.63
C VAL A 58 11.12 -7.19 -23.89
N ASP A 59 11.49 -8.46 -23.86
CA ASP A 59 12.25 -9.11 -24.91
C ASP A 59 11.53 -10.36 -25.44
N PRO A 60 11.78 -10.75 -26.70
CA PRO A 60 11.18 -11.96 -27.29
C PRO A 60 11.56 -13.24 -26.56
N SER A 61 12.73 -13.29 -25.90
CA SER A 61 13.17 -14.46 -25.12
C SER A 61 12.50 -14.55 -23.75
N VAL A 62 11.70 -13.54 -23.37
CA VAL A 62 10.95 -13.48 -22.10
C VAL A 62 11.88 -13.54 -20.88
N SER A 63 13.13 -13.11 -21.05
CA SER A 63 14.18 -13.11 -20.02
C SER A 63 14.11 -11.88 -19.13
N TYR A 64 13.52 -10.79 -19.61
CA TYR A 64 13.39 -9.51 -18.95
C TYR A 64 11.93 -9.06 -18.90
N ARG A 65 11.58 -8.38 -17.80
CA ARG A 65 10.21 -7.94 -17.55
C ARG A 65 10.20 -6.58 -16.87
N MET A 66 9.09 -5.89 -17.06
CA MET A 66 8.71 -4.74 -16.23
C MET A 66 7.48 -5.09 -15.40
N VAL A 67 7.39 -4.51 -14.22
CA VAL A 67 6.21 -4.52 -13.37
C VAL A 67 5.67 -3.10 -13.30
N ILE A 68 4.42 -2.93 -13.71
CA ILE A 68 3.74 -1.64 -13.75
C ILE A 68 2.44 -1.67 -12.95
N GLN A 69 1.93 -0.49 -12.61
CA GLN A 69 0.61 -0.31 -12.05
C GLN A 69 -0.12 0.76 -12.84
N PHE A 70 -1.41 0.55 -13.11
CA PHE A 70 -2.26 1.63 -13.58
C PHE A 70 -2.95 2.28 -12.37
N ARG A 71 -2.69 3.57 -12.14
CA ARG A 71 -3.29 4.31 -11.03
C ARG A 71 -3.94 5.62 -11.50
N PRO A 72 -4.83 6.23 -10.72
CA PRO A 72 -5.30 7.59 -10.99
C PRO A 72 -4.11 8.54 -11.08
N ALA A 73 -4.10 9.43 -12.07
CA ALA A 73 -3.03 10.43 -12.14
C ALA A 73 -3.26 11.50 -11.05
N PRO A 74 -2.18 12.14 -10.55
CA PRO A 74 -2.28 13.29 -9.66
C PRO A 74 -3.17 14.39 -10.27
N PRO A 75 -3.83 15.23 -9.44
CA PRO A 75 -4.71 16.29 -9.93
C PRO A 75 -3.98 17.36 -10.76
N THR A 76 -2.65 17.41 -10.68
CA THR A 76 -1.79 18.28 -11.49
C THR A 76 -1.54 17.75 -12.90
N SER A 77 -1.94 16.50 -13.19
CA SER A 77 -1.72 15.86 -14.49
C SER A 77 -2.83 16.18 -15.48
N ASN A 78 -2.46 16.30 -16.77
CA ASN A 78 -3.40 16.43 -17.88
C ASN A 78 -4.10 15.11 -18.26
N HIS A 79 -3.72 14.00 -17.63
CA HIS A 79 -4.27 12.66 -17.89
C HIS A 79 -5.14 12.20 -16.73
N LYS A 80 -6.17 11.38 -17.00
CA LYS A 80 -7.02 10.82 -15.93
C LYS A 80 -6.34 9.68 -15.16
N ARG A 81 -5.45 8.96 -15.84
CA ARG A 81 -4.75 7.78 -15.32
C ARG A 81 -3.29 7.85 -15.72
N GLU A 82 -2.46 7.18 -14.94
CA GLU A 82 -1.05 7.06 -15.21
C GLU A 82 -0.56 5.63 -15.09
N ILE A 83 0.50 5.35 -15.84
CA ILE A 83 1.28 4.13 -15.73
C ILE A 83 2.43 4.42 -14.77
N TYR A 84 2.48 3.66 -13.69
CA TYR A 84 3.53 3.74 -12.69
C TYR A 84 4.46 2.54 -12.84
N LEU A 85 5.69 2.77 -13.28
CA LEU A 85 6.73 1.74 -13.34
C LEU A 85 7.27 1.45 -11.94
N VAL A 86 7.17 0.20 -11.50
CA VAL A 86 7.58 -0.23 -10.16
C VAL A 86 8.96 -0.87 -10.17
N ALA A 87 9.24 -1.73 -11.15
CA ALA A 87 10.52 -2.40 -11.29
C ALA A 87 10.74 -2.85 -12.74
N ALA A 88 11.99 -2.92 -13.15
CA ALA A 88 12.42 -3.53 -14.40
C ALA A 88 13.59 -4.48 -14.12
N GLY A 89 13.74 -5.55 -14.90
CA GLY A 89 14.87 -6.45 -14.67
C GLY A 89 14.68 -7.85 -15.21
N SER A 90 15.68 -8.69 -14.94
CA SER A 90 15.62 -10.08 -15.34
C SER A 90 14.52 -10.84 -14.58
N ARG A 91 13.87 -11.77 -15.28
CA ARG A 91 13.06 -12.82 -14.68
C ARG A 91 13.88 -13.72 -13.76
N LYS A 92 15.19 -13.88 -14.02
CA LYS A 92 16.04 -14.89 -13.36
C LYS A 92 15.83 -14.84 -11.85
N ASP A 93 15.63 -16.03 -11.27
CA ASP A 93 15.34 -16.22 -9.86
C ASP A 93 14.13 -15.42 -9.35
N TYR A 94 13.20 -14.98 -10.21
CA TYR A 94 12.10 -14.07 -9.86
C TYR A 94 12.56 -12.71 -9.29
N ALA A 95 13.77 -12.25 -9.63
CA ALA A 95 14.36 -11.03 -9.09
C ALA A 95 13.46 -9.80 -9.26
N VAL A 96 12.97 -9.55 -10.48
CA VAL A 96 12.09 -8.41 -10.78
C VAL A 96 10.82 -8.37 -9.92
N TYR A 97 10.21 -9.52 -9.63
CA TYR A 97 8.99 -9.59 -8.82
C TYR A 97 9.28 -9.41 -7.33
N ARG A 98 10.42 -9.92 -6.84
CA ARG A 98 10.86 -9.64 -5.46
C ARG A 98 11.11 -8.16 -5.25
N THR A 99 11.82 -7.53 -6.17
CA THR A 99 12.07 -6.08 -6.14
C THR A 99 10.76 -5.30 -6.13
N ALA A 100 9.81 -5.65 -7.01
CA ALA A 100 8.50 -5.03 -7.03
C ALA A 100 7.74 -5.22 -5.70
N HIS A 101 7.79 -6.42 -5.12
CA HIS A 101 7.13 -6.70 -3.85
C HIS A 101 7.73 -5.90 -2.69
N LEU A 102 9.05 -5.76 -2.64
CA LEU A 102 9.73 -4.96 -1.60
C LEU A 102 9.33 -3.49 -1.68
N ARG A 103 9.28 -2.93 -2.89
CA ARG A 103 8.91 -1.51 -3.10
C ARG A 103 7.43 -1.23 -2.82
N THR A 104 6.56 -2.20 -3.10
CA THR A 104 5.10 -2.02 -2.97
C THR A 104 4.57 -2.42 -1.61
N GLY A 105 5.19 -3.39 -0.92
CA GLY A 105 4.79 -3.82 0.43
C GLY A 105 4.89 -2.68 1.44
N ALA A 106 5.99 -1.92 1.41
CA ALA A 106 6.15 -0.75 2.28
C ALA A 106 5.08 0.34 2.02
N HIS A 107 4.67 0.51 0.77
CA HIS A 107 3.69 1.53 0.40
C HIS A 107 2.25 1.11 0.75
N GLN A 108 1.94 -0.18 0.69
CA GLN A 108 0.63 -0.72 1.10
C GLN A 108 0.41 -0.58 2.61
N ASP A 109 1.44 -0.80 3.42
CA ASP A 109 1.32 -0.61 4.88
C ASP A 109 1.09 0.86 5.25
N VAL A 110 1.78 1.79 4.56
CA VAL A 110 1.62 3.24 4.78
C VAL A 110 0.24 3.74 4.33
N GLU A 111 -0.26 3.31 3.17
CA GLU A 111 -1.60 3.71 2.70
C GLU A 111 -2.70 3.14 3.61
N THR A 112 -2.53 1.91 4.09
CA THR A 112 -3.47 1.28 5.03
C THR A 112 -3.48 2.00 6.38
N ALA A 113 -2.31 2.38 6.89
CA ALA A 113 -2.18 3.17 8.11
C ALA A 113 -2.81 4.57 7.96
N SER A 114 -2.51 5.27 6.88
CA SER A 114 -3.08 6.59 6.56
C SER A 114 -4.61 6.56 6.45
N ALA A 115 -5.17 5.52 5.81
CA ALA A 115 -6.62 5.35 5.70
C ALA A 115 -7.28 5.00 7.05
N ALA A 116 -6.56 4.33 7.97
CA ALA A 116 -7.03 4.06 9.32
C ALA A 116 -7.02 5.34 10.17
N GLU A 117 -5.95 6.14 10.08
CA GLU A 117 -5.82 7.44 10.76
C GLU A 117 -6.91 8.43 10.31
N ALA A 118 -7.19 8.50 9.01
CA ALA A 118 -8.27 9.33 8.47
C ALA A 118 -9.67 8.94 9.01
N ARG A 119 -9.92 7.63 9.19
CA ARG A 119 -11.16 7.12 9.80
C ARG A 119 -11.25 7.46 11.28
N VAL A 120 -10.14 7.38 12.00
CA VAL A 120 -10.05 7.78 13.42
C VAL A 120 -10.33 9.27 13.57
N HIS A 121 -9.75 10.14 12.73
CA HIS A 121 -10.05 11.57 12.71
C HIS A 121 -11.52 11.87 12.38
N ALA A 122 -12.13 11.15 11.43
CA ALA A 122 -13.53 11.31 11.07
C ALA A 122 -14.50 10.83 12.18
N ALA A 123 -14.11 9.83 12.97
CA ALA A 123 -14.88 9.40 14.14
C ALA A 123 -14.80 10.42 15.28
N GLN A 124 -13.63 11.01 15.51
CA GLN A 124 -13.42 12.04 16.53
C GLN A 124 -14.19 13.34 16.20
N SER A 125 -14.19 13.79 14.94
CA SER A 125 -14.91 15.00 14.52
C SER A 125 -16.44 14.87 14.56
N ARG A 126 -16.95 13.64 14.61
CA ARG A 126 -18.38 13.35 14.76
C ARG A 126 -18.83 13.19 16.21
N SER A 127 -17.93 13.28 17.18
CA SER A 127 -18.27 13.15 18.61
C SER A 127 -18.70 14.51 19.20
N PRO A 128 -19.96 14.70 19.63
CA PRO A 128 -20.42 15.93 20.28
C PRO A 128 -20.26 15.91 21.81
N HIS A 129 -19.60 14.90 22.40
CA HIS A 129 -19.50 14.75 23.85
C HIS A 129 -18.06 14.89 24.37
N ALA A 130 -17.62 16.14 24.48
CA ALA A 130 -16.66 16.54 25.50
C ALA A 130 -17.23 17.81 26.16
N VAL A 131 -18.34 17.62 26.88
CA VAL A 131 -18.87 18.62 27.80
C VAL A 131 -17.94 18.63 29.01
N ASP A 132 -17.45 19.83 29.33
CA ASP A 132 -16.75 20.26 30.53
C ASP A 132 -16.93 19.36 31.76
N TYR A 133 -15.80 18.95 32.35
CA TYR A 133 -15.78 18.60 33.77
C TYR A 133 -14.96 19.65 34.52
N PRO A 134 -15.59 20.60 35.22
CA PRO A 134 -14.84 21.52 36.07
C PRO A 134 -14.38 20.81 37.34
N THR A 135 -13.13 21.09 37.68
CA THR A 135 -12.42 20.84 38.93
C THR A 135 -13.31 21.00 40.17
N ALA A 136 -13.37 19.95 41.01
CA ALA A 136 -13.80 20.07 42.40
C ALA A 136 -12.76 19.42 43.34
N VAL A 137 -12.32 20.24 44.29
CA VAL A 137 -11.27 20.09 45.30
C VAL A 137 -11.57 18.97 46.32
N PRO A 138 -10.55 18.31 46.91
CA PRO A 138 -10.74 17.17 47.80
C PRO A 138 -11.17 17.58 49.21
N ALA A 139 -12.04 16.79 49.85
CA ALA A 139 -12.29 16.90 51.29
C ALA A 139 -12.74 15.58 51.93
N THR A 140 -11.89 15.12 52.88
CA THR A 140 -12.21 14.46 54.16
C THR A 140 -12.86 13.06 54.20
N ALA A 141 -12.03 12.07 54.57
CA ALA A 141 -12.43 10.91 55.39
C ALA A 141 -12.55 11.33 56.88
N PRO A 142 -13.35 10.66 57.75
CA PRO A 142 -13.00 9.35 58.36
C PRO A 142 -14.27 8.45 58.54
N ALA A 143 -14.34 7.22 59.06
CA ALA A 143 -13.50 6.34 59.88
C ALA A 143 -14.01 4.86 59.73
N PRO A 144 -13.35 3.85 60.31
CA PRO A 144 -13.47 2.43 59.95
C PRO A 144 -14.43 1.62 60.84
N ALA A 145 -14.94 0.49 60.34
CA ALA A 145 -15.46 -0.60 61.15
C ALA A 145 -15.15 -1.98 60.50
N GLN A 146 -14.74 -2.91 61.36
CA GLN A 146 -13.99 -4.15 61.15
C GLN A 146 -14.82 -5.39 60.72
N PRO A 147 -14.16 -6.52 60.37
CA PRO A 147 -14.76 -7.69 59.74
C PRO A 147 -15.15 -8.81 60.72
N ALA A 148 -16.14 -9.64 60.34
CA ALA A 148 -16.42 -10.98 60.90
C ALA A 148 -17.50 -11.65 60.04
N ALA A 149 -17.65 -12.96 59.87
CA ALA A 149 -16.81 -14.15 59.98
C ALA A 149 -17.60 -15.30 59.31
N LEU A 150 -16.88 -16.37 58.96
CA LEU A 150 -17.28 -17.66 58.36
C LEU A 150 -18.57 -18.34 58.90
N ALA A 151 -19.34 -18.97 58.00
CA ALA A 151 -20.07 -20.23 58.23
C ALA A 151 -20.38 -20.91 56.86
N SER A 152 -19.66 -21.94 56.45
CA SER A 152 -19.85 -23.38 56.72
C SER A 152 -21.01 -24.09 55.99
N ARG A 153 -20.60 -24.99 55.08
CA ARG A 153 -21.12 -26.33 54.71
C ARG A 153 -22.61 -26.49 54.31
N LYS A 154 -22.82 -27.01 53.10
CA LYS A 154 -23.29 -28.39 52.89
C LYS A 154 -23.24 -28.81 51.40
N ALA A 155 -22.41 -29.81 51.10
CA ALA A 155 -22.80 -30.88 50.17
C ALA A 155 -23.70 -31.87 50.96
N PRO A 156 -24.57 -32.68 50.31
CA PRO A 156 -24.09 -33.83 49.53
C PRO A 156 -24.90 -34.20 48.27
N GLN A 157 -24.19 -34.87 47.38
CA GLN A 157 -24.55 -36.01 46.51
C GLN A 157 -26.03 -36.34 46.25
N ARG A 158 -26.35 -36.53 44.96
CA ARG A 158 -26.48 -37.88 44.40
C ARG A 158 -26.16 -37.90 42.91
#